data_AF-X0XK14-F1
#
_entry.id   AF-X0XK14-F1
#
_cell.length_a   1.000
_cell.length_b   1.000
_cell.length_c   1.000
_cell.angle_alpha   90.00
_cell.angle_beta   90.00
_cell.angle_gamma   90.00
#
_symmetry.space_group_name_H-M   'P 1'
#
loop_
_entity.id
_entity.type
_entity.pdbx_description
1 polymer ?
#
loop_
_entity_poly.entity_id
_entity_poly.type
_entity_poly.pdbx_seq_one_letter_code
_entity_poly.pdbx_strand_id
1 'polypeptide(L)'
;ITVQKTTDTDRALDGADFVLVTISTGGLKAMRPDLEIPEKYDIRHTVGDTVGPGGWSRAVRNIPVFHDFARRMKRLCPDAWMLNFSNPLTVLTRVPHKCFGIKTVGMCPGVEGHVRTLASLAGLSRDARLDYTVTGIDHGSWLTRLCADGVDVLERLKETGYCRSDDKIPQTVKTDDPLMTTCSSRAIFAVWREIGYLPALNDRHAVENWPWFLISNTDDLPFAIQRTSIAEREEGYRLKRAYVERFVR
;
A
#
# COMPACT_ATOMS: atom_id res chain seq x y z
N ILE A 1 -20.94 -17.04 -15.77
CA ILE A 1 -20.87 -15.97 -14.75
C ILE A 1 -21.84 -14.87 -15.17
N THR A 2 -22.72 -14.43 -14.28
CA THR A 2 -23.65 -13.32 -14.53
C THR A 2 -23.06 -12.05 -13.92
N VAL A 3 -23.09 -10.94 -14.64
CA VAL A 3 -22.58 -9.64 -14.17
C VAL A 3 -23.71 -8.64 -14.15
N GLN A 4 -23.84 -7.90 -13.04
CA GLN A 4 -24.85 -6.86 -12.86
C GLN A 4 -24.20 -5.60 -12.30
N LYS A 5 -24.83 -4.44 -12.54
CA LYS A 5 -24.41 -3.15 -12.00
C LYS A 5 -25.59 -2.46 -11.33
N THR A 6 -25.33 -1.76 -10.25
CA THR A 6 -26.33 -0.97 -9.52
C THR A 6 -25.64 0.21 -8.86
N THR A 7 -26.37 1.31 -8.70
CA THR A 7 -25.98 2.44 -7.84
C THR A 7 -26.65 2.37 -6.46
N ASP A 8 -27.59 1.45 -6.26
CA ASP A 8 -28.20 1.14 -4.97
C ASP A 8 -27.32 0.15 -4.21
N THR A 9 -26.75 0.62 -3.10
CA THR A 9 -25.87 -0.17 -2.23
C THR A 9 -26.61 -1.32 -1.54
N ASP A 10 -27.87 -1.14 -1.13
CA ASP A 10 -28.59 -2.22 -0.44
C ASP A 10 -28.84 -3.39 -1.40
N ARG A 11 -29.19 -3.09 -2.67
CA ARG A 11 -29.28 -4.12 -3.73
C ARG A 11 -27.96 -4.83 -4.01
N ALA A 12 -26.82 -4.13 -3.89
CA ALA A 12 -25.51 -4.75 -4.10
C ALA A 12 -25.11 -5.68 -2.93
N LEU A 13 -25.63 -5.43 -1.74
CA LEU A 13 -25.30 -6.17 -0.52
C LEU A 13 -26.26 -7.33 -0.22
N ASP A 14 -27.50 -7.25 -0.68
CA ASP A 14 -28.55 -8.23 -0.40
C ASP A 14 -28.12 -9.66 -0.77
N GLY A 15 -28.03 -10.53 0.23
CA GLY A 15 -27.64 -11.93 0.05
C GLY A 15 -26.20 -12.18 -0.41
N ALA A 16 -25.31 -11.19 -0.36
CA ALA A 16 -23.91 -11.37 -0.79
C ALA A 16 -23.13 -12.32 0.14
N ASP A 17 -22.28 -13.18 -0.44
CA ASP A 17 -21.31 -14.00 0.33
C ASP A 17 -19.98 -13.27 0.58
N PHE A 18 -19.60 -12.40 -0.34
CA PHE A 18 -18.37 -11.61 -0.30
C PHE A 18 -18.65 -10.18 -0.75
N VAL A 19 -18.10 -9.21 -0.03
CA VAL A 19 -18.19 -7.78 -0.35
C VAL A 19 -16.79 -7.23 -0.51
N LEU A 20 -16.40 -6.98 -1.77
CA LEU A 20 -15.11 -6.40 -2.12
C LEU A 20 -15.21 -4.86 -2.09
N VAL A 21 -14.35 -4.21 -1.29
CA VAL A 21 -14.35 -2.74 -1.13
C VAL A 21 -13.06 -2.15 -1.69
N THR A 22 -13.18 -1.40 -2.80
CA THR A 22 -12.06 -0.75 -3.51
C THR A 22 -12.36 0.73 -3.81
N ILE A 23 -12.83 1.47 -2.82
CA ILE A 23 -13.25 2.88 -2.97
C ILE A 23 -12.13 3.87 -2.63
N SER A 24 -12.30 5.11 -3.10
CA SER A 24 -11.54 6.28 -2.66
C SER A 24 -12.48 7.47 -2.48
N THR A 25 -12.91 7.71 -1.24
CA THR A 25 -13.90 8.75 -0.92
C THR A 25 -13.38 10.14 -1.30
N GLY A 26 -14.06 10.79 -2.23
CA GLY A 26 -13.72 12.12 -2.75
C GLY A 26 -12.64 12.15 -3.84
N GLY A 27 -12.07 11.00 -4.21
CA GLY A 27 -11.09 10.89 -5.31
C GLY A 27 -9.87 11.79 -5.13
N LEU A 28 -9.22 12.14 -6.26
CA LEU A 28 -8.02 12.99 -6.25
C LEU A 28 -8.30 14.42 -5.77
N LYS A 29 -9.54 14.92 -5.96
CA LYS A 29 -9.96 16.23 -5.44
C LYS A 29 -9.84 16.30 -3.92
N ALA A 30 -10.25 15.25 -3.20
CA ALA A 30 -10.12 15.19 -1.75
C ALA A 30 -8.72 14.79 -1.29
N MET A 31 -7.98 14.03 -2.11
CA MET A 31 -6.58 13.66 -1.81
C MET A 31 -5.61 14.85 -1.94
N ARG A 32 -5.89 15.79 -2.84
CA ARG A 32 -5.06 16.98 -3.05
C ARG A 32 -4.74 17.75 -1.76
N PRO A 33 -5.73 18.19 -0.96
CA PRO A 33 -5.44 18.84 0.31
C PRO A 33 -4.80 17.92 1.37
N ASP A 34 -4.97 16.59 1.27
CA ASP A 34 -4.28 15.64 2.17
C ASP A 34 -2.74 15.71 2.00
N LEU A 35 -2.25 16.14 0.83
CA LEU A 35 -0.82 16.32 0.52
C LEU A 35 -0.38 17.78 0.59
N GLU A 36 -1.11 18.69 -0.08
CA GLU A 36 -0.71 20.09 -0.25
C GLU A 36 -0.80 20.91 1.05
N ILE A 37 -1.67 20.55 2.01
CA ILE A 37 -1.75 21.27 3.29
C ILE A 37 -0.53 20.96 4.16
N PRO A 38 -0.17 19.70 4.43
CA PRO A 38 1.06 19.37 5.18
C PRO A 38 2.34 19.95 4.59
N GLU A 39 2.42 20.04 3.26
CA GLU A 39 3.59 20.59 2.54
C GLU A 39 3.85 22.06 2.88
N LYS A 40 2.82 22.85 3.25
CA LYS A 40 2.97 24.23 3.72
C LYS A 40 3.68 24.35 5.08
N TYR A 41 3.83 23.22 5.77
CA TYR A 41 4.49 23.10 7.07
C TYR A 41 5.73 22.21 6.99
N ASP A 42 6.31 22.06 5.79
CA ASP A 42 7.49 21.24 5.51
C ASP A 42 7.29 19.73 5.79
N ILE A 43 6.04 19.26 5.91
CA ILE A 43 5.71 17.85 6.09
C ILE A 43 5.35 17.25 4.74
N ARG A 44 6.28 16.53 4.14
CA ARG A 44 6.07 15.85 2.85
C ARG A 44 5.41 14.50 3.05
N HIS A 45 4.84 13.97 1.99
CA HIS A 45 4.36 12.59 1.93
C HIS A 45 4.82 11.96 0.63
N THR A 46 5.10 10.66 0.68
CA THR A 46 5.37 9.84 -0.51
C THR A 46 4.05 9.39 -1.14
N VAL A 47 3.09 8.99 -0.30
CA VAL A 47 1.76 8.54 -0.71
C VAL A 47 0.65 9.32 -0.01
N GLY A 48 0.74 9.47 1.31
CA GLY A 48 -0.21 10.19 2.15
C GLY A 48 -1.57 9.53 2.27
N ASP A 49 -1.65 8.20 2.15
CA ASP A 49 -2.92 7.46 2.17
C ASP A 49 -3.09 6.54 3.38
N THR A 50 -2.07 6.41 4.23
CA THR A 50 -2.04 5.39 5.30
C THR A 50 -1.78 6.01 6.67
N VAL A 51 -0.68 6.73 6.82
CA VAL A 51 -0.28 7.41 8.06
C VAL A 51 0.02 8.89 7.80
N GLY A 52 0.52 9.60 8.81
CA GLY A 52 0.77 11.04 8.74
C GLY A 52 -0.50 11.88 8.65
N PRO A 53 -0.37 13.21 8.53
CA PRO A 53 -1.51 14.11 8.38
C PRO A 53 -2.44 13.75 7.22
N GLY A 54 -1.88 13.34 6.07
CA GLY A 54 -2.65 12.94 4.90
C GLY A 54 -3.47 11.66 5.14
N GLY A 55 -2.83 10.63 5.69
CA GLY A 55 -3.50 9.38 6.06
C GLY A 55 -4.58 9.60 7.12
N TRP A 56 -4.36 10.50 8.09
CA TRP A 56 -5.34 10.82 9.13
C TRP A 56 -6.57 11.55 8.57
N SER A 57 -6.37 12.59 7.75
CA SER A 57 -7.45 13.27 7.03
C SER A 57 -8.27 12.30 6.19
N ARG A 58 -7.58 11.42 5.44
CA ARG A 58 -8.21 10.36 4.66
C ARG A 58 -8.99 9.36 5.52
N ALA A 59 -8.46 8.98 6.69
CA ALA A 59 -9.13 8.07 7.62
C ALA A 59 -10.49 8.65 8.05
N VAL A 60 -10.50 9.87 8.59
CA VAL A 60 -11.71 10.54 9.09
C VAL A 60 -12.77 10.67 8.00
N ARG A 61 -12.34 10.90 6.76
CA ARG A 61 -13.25 10.97 5.60
C ARG A 61 -13.88 9.62 5.23
N ASN A 62 -13.17 8.50 5.42
CA ASN A 62 -13.63 7.17 5.02
C ASN A 62 -14.33 6.40 6.15
N ILE A 63 -14.03 6.68 7.43
CA ILE A 63 -14.63 5.98 8.58
C ILE A 63 -16.17 5.97 8.52
N PRO A 64 -16.88 7.09 8.27
CA PRO A 64 -18.35 7.08 8.20
C PRO A 64 -18.89 6.19 7.07
N VAL A 65 -18.18 6.11 5.94
CA VAL A 65 -18.56 5.27 4.79
C VAL A 65 -18.43 3.78 5.16
N PHE A 66 -17.30 3.39 5.76
CA PHE A 66 -17.08 2.02 6.21
C PHE A 66 -18.01 1.60 7.33
N HIS A 67 -18.34 2.53 8.23
CA HIS A 67 -19.36 2.32 9.25
C HIS A 67 -20.74 2.07 8.63
N ASP A 68 -21.13 2.82 7.61
CA ASP A 68 -22.41 2.61 6.92
C ASP A 68 -22.45 1.28 6.15
N PHE A 69 -21.37 0.91 5.45
CA PHE A 69 -21.27 -0.43 4.83
C PHE A 69 -21.41 -1.54 5.86
N ALA A 70 -20.69 -1.45 6.98
CA ALA A 70 -20.74 -2.46 8.01
C ALA A 70 -22.14 -2.60 8.64
N ARG A 71 -22.81 -1.48 8.90
CA ARG A 71 -24.20 -1.44 9.37
C ARG A 71 -25.16 -2.13 8.40
N ARG A 72 -25.01 -1.87 7.10
CA ARG A 72 -25.85 -2.47 6.05
C ARG A 72 -25.56 -3.96 5.90
N MET A 73 -24.30 -4.36 5.84
CA MET A 73 -23.89 -5.76 5.77
C MET A 73 -24.43 -6.57 6.95
N LYS A 74 -24.35 -6.02 8.18
CA LYS A 74 -24.91 -6.67 9.36
C LYS A 74 -26.40 -7.00 9.25
N ARG A 75 -27.15 -6.21 8.47
CA ARG A 75 -28.59 -6.37 8.24
C ARG A 75 -28.90 -7.24 7.03
N LEU A 76 -28.20 -7.02 5.91
CA LEU A 76 -28.56 -7.58 4.59
C LEU A 76 -27.79 -8.84 4.23
N CYS A 77 -26.58 -9.00 4.78
CA CYS A 77 -25.71 -10.14 4.49
C CYS A 77 -24.78 -10.41 5.70
N PRO A 78 -25.34 -10.79 6.88
CA PRO A 78 -24.58 -10.90 8.12
C PRO A 78 -23.46 -11.94 8.10
N ASP A 79 -23.54 -12.92 7.20
CA ASP A 79 -22.56 -14.00 7.05
C ASP A 79 -21.43 -13.69 6.07
N ALA A 80 -21.55 -12.60 5.31
CA ALA A 80 -20.62 -12.20 4.27
C ALA A 80 -19.23 -11.84 4.81
N TRP A 81 -18.21 -12.09 3.99
CA TRP A 81 -16.87 -11.54 4.21
C TRP A 81 -16.69 -10.20 3.54
N MET A 82 -16.33 -9.16 4.30
CA MET A 82 -15.81 -7.93 3.73
C MET A 82 -14.32 -8.10 3.40
N LEU A 83 -13.98 -7.94 2.13
CA LEU A 83 -12.61 -7.94 1.61
C LEU A 83 -12.22 -6.48 1.30
N ASN A 84 -11.46 -5.85 2.19
CA ASN A 84 -11.10 -4.44 2.04
C ASN A 84 -9.74 -4.28 1.36
N PHE A 85 -9.69 -3.45 0.31
CA PHE A 85 -8.44 -2.98 -0.34
C PHE A 85 -8.26 -1.46 -0.24
N SER A 86 -9.20 -0.75 0.39
CA SER A 86 -9.12 0.70 0.54
C SER A 86 -8.27 1.11 1.73
N ASN A 87 -7.39 2.08 1.47
CA ASN A 87 -6.56 2.72 2.50
C ASN A 87 -7.27 3.89 3.20
N PRO A 88 -6.98 4.16 4.49
CA PRO A 88 -5.98 3.48 5.33
C PRO A 88 -6.42 2.09 5.82
N LEU A 89 -5.73 1.03 5.39
CA LEU A 89 -6.25 -0.33 5.47
C LEU A 89 -6.51 -0.77 6.92
N THR A 90 -5.54 -0.52 7.81
CA THR A 90 -5.64 -0.87 9.23
C THR A 90 -6.88 -0.25 9.88
N VAL A 91 -7.12 1.05 9.65
CA VAL A 91 -8.25 1.77 10.25
C VAL A 91 -9.58 1.30 9.64
N LEU A 92 -9.65 1.22 8.32
CA LEU A 92 -10.89 0.90 7.61
C LEU A 92 -11.29 -0.57 7.76
N THR A 93 -10.34 -1.48 7.96
CA THR A 93 -10.60 -2.88 8.33
C THR A 93 -11.07 -2.98 9.79
N ARG A 94 -10.54 -2.14 10.68
CA ARG A 94 -10.92 -2.15 12.11
C ARG A 94 -12.34 -1.65 12.35
N VAL A 95 -12.84 -0.70 11.58
CA VAL A 95 -14.17 -0.09 11.79
C VAL A 95 -15.30 -1.14 11.74
N PRO A 96 -15.48 -1.92 10.65
CA PRO A 96 -16.55 -2.92 10.57
C PRO A 96 -16.46 -3.98 11.67
N HIS A 97 -15.25 -4.48 11.93
CA HIS A 97 -15.01 -5.49 12.96
C HIS A 97 -15.32 -4.94 14.37
N LYS A 98 -14.80 -3.77 14.71
CA LYS A 98 -14.95 -3.18 16.05
C LYS A 98 -16.38 -2.71 16.33
N CYS A 99 -17.07 -2.13 15.36
CA CYS A 99 -18.40 -1.53 15.56
C CYS A 99 -19.55 -2.53 15.40
N PHE A 100 -19.40 -3.55 14.55
CA PHE A 100 -20.51 -4.45 14.18
C PHE A 100 -20.17 -5.95 14.27
N GLY A 101 -18.90 -6.30 14.51
CA GLY A 101 -18.46 -7.69 14.61
C GLY A 101 -18.66 -8.49 13.32
N ILE A 102 -18.66 -7.85 12.15
CA ILE A 102 -18.76 -8.57 10.88
C ILE A 102 -17.40 -9.17 10.48
N LYS A 103 -17.43 -10.20 9.63
CA LYS A 103 -16.21 -10.85 9.12
C LYS A 103 -15.51 -9.89 8.16
N THR A 104 -14.29 -9.49 8.49
CA THR A 104 -13.55 -8.48 7.71
C THR A 104 -12.08 -8.83 7.65
N VAL A 105 -11.51 -8.76 6.45
CA VAL A 105 -10.06 -8.90 6.21
C VAL A 105 -9.59 -7.76 5.31
N GLY A 106 -8.45 -7.17 5.68
CA GLY A 106 -7.75 -6.18 4.87
C GLY A 106 -6.72 -6.87 3.98
N MET A 107 -6.65 -6.48 2.71
CA MET A 107 -5.77 -7.07 1.71
C MET A 107 -4.87 -5.99 1.11
N CYS A 108 -3.55 -6.15 1.25
CA CYS A 108 -2.54 -5.27 0.67
C CYS A 108 -1.60 -6.07 -0.25
N PRO A 109 -1.51 -5.75 -1.55
CA PRO A 109 -0.60 -6.44 -2.47
C PRO A 109 0.87 -6.01 -2.32
N GLY A 110 1.15 -4.96 -1.54
CA GLY A 110 2.48 -4.32 -1.50
C GLY A 110 3.61 -5.24 -1.03
N VAL A 111 3.33 -6.14 -0.09
CA VAL A 111 4.32 -7.08 0.46
C VAL A 111 4.83 -8.04 -0.60
N GLU A 112 3.93 -8.65 -1.39
CA GLU A 112 4.31 -9.63 -2.40
C GLU A 112 5.24 -9.01 -3.46
N GLY A 113 4.89 -7.81 -3.95
CA GLY A 113 5.74 -7.09 -4.90
C GLY A 113 7.12 -6.77 -4.31
N HIS A 114 7.17 -6.45 -3.02
CA HIS A 114 8.42 -6.14 -2.33
C HIS A 114 9.32 -7.38 -2.17
N VAL A 115 8.80 -8.51 -1.68
CA VAL A 115 9.60 -9.72 -1.50
C VAL A 115 10.12 -10.31 -2.82
N ARG A 116 9.34 -10.19 -3.92
CA ARG A 116 9.82 -10.54 -5.27
C ARG A 116 10.99 -9.68 -5.70
N THR A 117 10.93 -8.39 -5.39
CA THR A 117 12.02 -7.45 -5.68
C THR A 117 13.28 -7.83 -4.90
N LEU A 118 13.16 -8.14 -3.61
CA LEU A 118 14.29 -8.60 -2.79
C LEU A 118 14.89 -9.91 -3.31
N ALA A 119 14.07 -10.88 -3.73
CA ALA A 119 14.54 -12.12 -4.33
C ALA A 119 15.35 -11.85 -5.62
N SER A 120 14.87 -10.94 -6.48
CA SER A 120 15.62 -10.54 -7.68
C SER A 120 16.93 -9.82 -7.36
N LEU A 121 16.97 -8.97 -6.32
CA LEU A 121 18.23 -8.38 -5.84
C LEU A 121 19.23 -9.44 -5.33
N ALA A 122 18.71 -10.54 -4.78
CA ALA A 122 19.51 -11.71 -4.39
C ALA A 122 19.89 -12.62 -5.58
N GLY A 123 19.60 -12.22 -6.82
CA GLY A 123 19.94 -12.94 -8.04
C GLY A 123 18.99 -14.10 -8.37
N LEU A 124 17.79 -14.14 -7.77
CA LEU A 124 16.81 -15.20 -7.99
C LEU A 124 15.76 -14.78 -9.04
N SER A 125 15.17 -15.78 -9.70
CA SER A 125 14.10 -15.55 -10.67
C SER A 125 12.88 -14.87 -10.03
N ARG A 126 12.16 -14.05 -10.80
CA ARG A 126 10.88 -13.46 -10.35
C ARG A 126 9.80 -14.52 -10.09
N ASP A 127 9.95 -15.69 -10.74
CA ASP A 127 9.04 -16.84 -10.61
C ASP A 127 9.46 -17.81 -9.48
N ALA A 128 10.50 -17.48 -8.72
CA ALA A 128 10.94 -18.28 -7.59
C ALA A 128 9.80 -18.50 -6.59
N ARG A 129 9.72 -19.70 -6.01
CA ARG A 129 8.73 -20.00 -4.98
C ARG A 129 9.12 -19.30 -3.69
N LEU A 130 8.26 -18.39 -3.24
CA LEU A 130 8.49 -17.58 -2.06
C LEU A 130 7.86 -18.22 -0.82
N ASP A 131 8.60 -18.20 0.28
CA ASP A 131 8.14 -18.49 1.64
C ASP A 131 8.64 -17.38 2.57
N TYR A 132 7.73 -16.61 3.15
CA TYR A 132 8.08 -15.43 3.94
C TYR A 132 7.17 -15.22 5.13
N THR A 133 7.70 -14.53 6.14
CA THR A 133 6.97 -14.16 7.35
C THR A 133 7.05 -12.67 7.58
N VAL A 134 5.88 -12.03 7.67
CA VAL A 134 5.71 -10.60 7.87
C VAL A 134 4.89 -10.37 9.13
N THR A 135 5.28 -9.39 9.93
CA THR A 135 4.60 -9.04 11.18
C THR A 135 4.47 -7.51 11.32
N GLY A 136 3.40 -7.04 11.96
CA GLY A 136 3.14 -5.62 12.18
C GLY A 136 1.79 -5.18 11.64
N ILE A 137 1.71 -3.93 11.20
CA ILE A 137 0.48 -3.32 10.65
C ILE A 137 0.65 -3.05 9.15
N ASP A 138 -0.47 -2.75 8.47
CA ASP A 138 -0.40 -2.34 7.06
C ASP A 138 0.52 -1.14 6.88
N HIS A 139 1.39 -1.22 5.85
CA HIS A 139 2.48 -0.27 5.55
C HIS A 139 3.52 0.00 6.66
N GLY A 140 3.34 -0.55 7.87
CA GLY A 140 4.26 -0.48 9.01
C GLY A 140 4.61 -1.87 9.53
N SER A 141 4.97 -2.76 8.61
CA SER A 141 5.29 -4.17 8.90
C SER A 141 6.75 -4.49 8.61
N TRP A 142 7.21 -5.60 9.19
CA TRP A 142 8.60 -6.06 9.19
C TRP A 142 8.67 -7.45 8.58
N LEU A 143 9.65 -7.64 7.70
CA LEU A 143 9.97 -8.92 7.07
C LEU A 143 11.00 -9.64 7.96
N THR A 144 10.58 -10.75 8.56
CA THR A 144 11.39 -11.52 9.53
C THR A 144 12.01 -12.77 8.93
N ARG A 145 11.43 -13.28 7.84
CA ARG A 145 11.94 -14.41 7.06
C ARG A 145 11.59 -14.18 5.60
N LEU A 146 12.53 -14.46 4.71
CA LEU A 146 12.28 -14.57 3.28
C LEU A 146 13.16 -15.67 2.70
N CYS A 147 12.52 -16.73 2.22
CA CYS A 147 13.13 -17.81 1.48
C CYS A 147 12.57 -17.84 0.06
N ALA A 148 13.44 -18.02 -0.92
CA ALA A 148 13.07 -18.15 -2.33
C ALA A 148 13.83 -19.34 -2.92
N ASP A 149 13.10 -20.36 -3.39
CA ASP A 149 13.66 -21.64 -3.89
C ASP A 149 14.70 -22.28 -2.94
N GLY A 150 14.46 -22.19 -1.63
CA GLY A 150 15.36 -22.75 -0.61
C GLY A 150 16.52 -21.83 -0.21
N VAL A 151 16.69 -20.68 -0.86
CA VAL A 151 17.72 -19.69 -0.51
C VAL A 151 17.19 -18.71 0.53
N ASP A 152 17.91 -18.51 1.62
CA ASP A 152 17.65 -17.40 2.55
C ASP A 152 18.04 -16.08 1.89
N VAL A 153 17.04 -15.30 1.51
CA VAL A 153 17.23 -14.05 0.76
C VAL A 153 17.83 -12.98 1.65
N LEU A 154 17.44 -12.92 2.93
CA LEU A 154 17.94 -11.88 3.84
C LEU A 154 19.43 -12.09 4.10
N GLU A 155 19.87 -13.32 4.36
CA GLU A 155 21.30 -13.63 4.50
C GLU A 155 22.07 -13.38 3.20
N ARG A 156 21.53 -13.79 2.04
CA ARG A 156 22.17 -13.50 0.74
C ARG A 156 22.36 -12.00 0.50
N LEU A 157 21.38 -11.17 0.84
CA LEU A 157 21.48 -9.72 0.72
C LEU A 157 22.54 -9.12 1.68
N LYS A 158 22.70 -9.70 2.88
CA LYS A 158 23.77 -9.31 3.80
C LYS A 158 25.16 -9.66 3.25
N GLU A 159 25.34 -10.87 2.73
CA GLU A 159 26.61 -11.34 2.14
C GLU A 159 27.06 -10.51 0.94
N THR A 160 26.10 -10.15 0.08
CA THR A 160 26.34 -9.33 -1.12
C THR A 160 26.57 -7.85 -0.81
N GLY A 161 26.34 -7.43 0.44
CA GLY A 161 26.67 -6.11 0.95
C GLY A 161 25.55 -5.06 0.84
N TYR A 162 24.32 -5.46 0.50
CA TYR A 162 23.17 -4.54 0.48
C TYR A 162 22.85 -3.94 1.85
N CYS A 163 23.24 -4.61 2.94
CA CYS A 163 23.11 -4.05 4.30
C CYS A 163 24.29 -3.15 4.72
N ARG A 164 25.36 -3.06 3.90
CA ARG A 164 26.63 -2.40 4.28
C ARG A 164 26.93 -1.13 3.50
N SER A 165 26.46 -1.01 2.27
CA SER A 165 26.67 0.19 1.46
C SER A 165 25.44 0.52 0.62
N ASP A 166 25.15 1.81 0.54
CA ASP A 166 24.11 2.38 -0.30
C ASP A 166 24.43 2.28 -1.80
N ASP A 167 25.72 2.16 -2.17
CA ASP A 167 26.19 2.18 -3.56
C ASP A 167 25.66 1.00 -4.39
N LYS A 168 25.33 -0.10 -3.72
CA LYS A 168 24.80 -1.31 -4.35
C LYS A 168 23.28 -1.30 -4.49
N ILE A 169 22.59 -0.37 -3.85
CA ILE A 169 21.13 -0.33 -3.82
C ILE A 169 20.62 0.41 -5.06
N PRO A 170 19.83 -0.24 -5.93
CA PRO A 170 19.25 0.45 -7.07
C PRO A 170 18.42 1.65 -6.64
N GLN A 171 18.68 2.80 -7.25
CA GLN A 171 17.89 4.01 -7.02
C GLN A 171 16.44 3.86 -7.49
N THR A 172 16.18 2.99 -8.47
CA THR A 172 14.85 2.73 -8.98
C THR A 172 14.78 1.34 -9.58
N VAL A 173 13.89 0.49 -9.06
CA VAL A 173 13.54 -0.76 -9.73
C VAL A 173 12.48 -0.44 -10.78
N LYS A 174 12.87 -0.49 -12.06
CA LYS A 174 11.94 -0.32 -13.19
C LYS A 174 11.17 -1.61 -13.46
N THR A 175 9.90 -1.47 -13.82
CA THR A 175 9.00 -2.56 -14.17
C THR A 175 8.34 -2.22 -15.50
N ASP A 176 8.23 -3.21 -16.39
CA ASP A 176 7.58 -3.06 -17.69
C ASP A 176 6.04 -3.07 -17.57
N ASP A 177 5.52 -3.40 -16.38
CA ASP A 177 4.08 -3.38 -16.09
C ASP A 177 3.58 -1.94 -15.83
N PRO A 178 2.71 -1.38 -16.67
CA PRO A 178 2.16 -0.03 -16.52
C PRO A 178 1.24 0.14 -15.29
N LEU A 179 0.87 -0.96 -14.62
CA LEU A 179 0.10 -0.94 -13.38
C LEU A 179 0.99 -0.84 -12.14
N MET A 180 2.29 -1.13 -12.29
CA MET A 180 3.25 -1.18 -11.19
C MET A 180 4.05 0.12 -11.11
N THR A 181 4.28 0.59 -9.88
CA THR A 181 5.04 1.81 -9.62
C THR A 181 6.50 1.46 -9.35
N THR A 182 7.42 2.19 -9.99
CA THR A 182 8.86 2.08 -9.72
C THR A 182 9.18 2.76 -8.39
N CYS A 183 10.08 2.20 -7.60
CA CYS A 183 10.47 2.81 -6.32
C CYS A 183 11.94 2.52 -5.97
N SER A 184 12.52 3.44 -5.19
CA SER A 184 13.78 3.24 -4.46
C SER A 184 13.56 2.29 -3.28
N SER A 185 14.64 1.67 -2.79
CA SER A 185 14.65 0.87 -1.57
C SER A 185 15.79 1.24 -0.62
N ARG A 186 16.44 2.40 -0.83
CA ARG A 186 17.61 2.81 -0.05
C ARG A 186 17.27 3.08 1.41
N ALA A 187 16.15 3.74 1.68
CA ALA A 187 15.79 4.11 3.03
C ALA A 187 15.49 2.87 3.89
N ILE A 188 14.81 1.85 3.35
CA ILE A 188 14.50 0.64 4.10
C ILE A 188 15.74 -0.21 4.42
N PHE A 189 16.77 -0.22 3.56
CA PHE A 189 18.05 -0.87 3.87
C PHE A 189 18.82 -0.11 4.96
N ALA A 190 18.74 1.22 4.97
CA ALA A 190 19.28 2.02 6.06
C ALA A 190 18.56 1.72 7.38
N VAL A 191 17.21 1.69 7.38
CA VAL A 191 16.42 1.27 8.54
C VAL A 191 16.79 -0.14 8.99
N TRP A 192 16.97 -1.07 8.05
CA TRP A 192 17.36 -2.45 8.38
C TRP A 192 18.70 -2.52 9.10
N ARG A 193 19.68 -1.73 8.67
CA ARG A 193 21.00 -1.68 9.30
C ARG A 193 20.93 -1.14 10.73
N GLU A 194 20.14 -0.08 10.96
CA GLU A 194 20.05 0.55 12.29
C GLU A 194 19.16 -0.24 13.27
N ILE A 195 18.05 -0.82 12.78
CA ILE A 195 17.02 -1.46 13.62
C ILE A 195 17.20 -2.99 13.68
N GLY A 196 17.89 -3.60 12.73
CA GLY A 196 18.09 -5.05 12.63
C GLY A 196 16.97 -5.81 11.92
N TYR A 197 15.84 -5.16 11.61
CA TYR A 197 14.71 -5.74 10.87
C TYR A 197 14.41 -4.95 9.60
N LEU A 198 14.17 -5.66 8.49
CA LEU A 198 13.87 -5.04 7.21
C LEU A 198 12.37 -4.71 7.13
N PRO A 199 11.98 -3.46 6.82
CA PRO A 199 10.58 -3.15 6.52
C PRO A 199 10.03 -4.04 5.39
N ALA A 200 8.78 -4.50 5.51
CA ALA A 200 8.16 -5.43 4.56
C ALA A 200 7.59 -4.75 3.31
N LEU A 201 7.75 -3.44 3.18
CA LEU A 201 7.38 -2.67 2.00
C LEU A 201 8.54 -1.75 1.61
N ASN A 202 8.51 -1.28 0.36
CA ASN A 202 9.47 -0.33 -0.19
C ASN A 202 9.45 1.05 0.49
N ASP A 203 10.46 1.87 0.17
CA ASP A 203 10.65 3.22 0.71
C ASP A 203 9.36 4.04 0.65
N ARG A 204 8.63 3.98 -0.48
CA ARG A 204 7.43 4.78 -0.72
C ARG A 204 6.36 4.60 0.36
N HIS A 205 6.23 3.44 0.98
CA HIS A 205 5.21 3.22 2.03
C HIS A 205 5.84 3.17 3.42
N ALA A 206 6.99 2.51 3.56
CA ALA A 206 7.61 2.30 4.85
C ALA A 206 8.02 3.62 5.52
N VAL A 207 8.59 4.56 4.77
CA VAL A 207 9.18 5.79 5.33
C VAL A 207 8.14 6.73 5.95
N GLU A 208 6.85 6.62 5.58
CA GLU A 208 5.79 7.44 6.17
C GLU A 208 5.53 7.14 7.65
N ASN A 209 6.04 6.01 8.16
CA ASN A 209 5.98 5.66 9.58
C ASN A 209 7.03 6.41 10.43
N TRP A 210 8.01 7.08 9.79
CA TRP A 210 9.07 7.81 10.49
C TRP A 210 9.17 9.25 9.96
N PRO A 211 8.71 10.25 10.75
CA PRO A 211 8.64 11.64 10.31
C PRO A 211 9.97 12.21 9.79
N TRP A 212 11.11 11.72 10.29
CA TRP A 212 12.43 12.22 9.93
C TRP A 212 12.76 12.15 8.43
N PHE A 213 12.23 11.17 7.69
CA PHE A 213 12.45 11.08 6.24
C PHE A 213 11.66 12.11 5.43
N LEU A 214 10.65 12.74 6.04
CA LEU A 214 9.60 13.48 5.36
C LEU A 214 9.52 14.95 5.75
N ILE A 215 10.23 15.36 6.81
CA ILE A 215 10.34 16.78 7.18
C ILE A 215 11.41 17.41 6.30
N SER A 216 10.98 18.20 5.31
CA SER A 216 11.86 18.91 4.39
C SER A 216 11.18 20.14 3.81
N ASN A 217 11.94 21.22 3.70
CA ASN A 217 11.53 22.42 2.97
C ASN A 217 11.75 22.31 1.45
N THR A 218 12.40 21.23 0.97
CA THR A 218 12.60 20.93 -0.45
C THR A 218 11.86 19.66 -0.87
N ASP A 219 11.67 19.49 -2.18
CA ASP A 219 11.18 18.23 -2.76
C ASP A 219 12.22 17.09 -2.70
N ASP A 220 13.50 17.44 -2.49
CA ASP A 220 14.62 16.52 -2.42
C ASP A 220 14.68 15.86 -1.04
N LEU A 221 14.10 14.67 -0.95
CA LEU A 221 14.11 13.87 0.26
C LEU A 221 15.41 13.06 0.40
N PRO A 222 15.84 12.75 1.64
CA PRO A 222 17.00 11.89 1.87
C PRO A 222 16.83 10.53 1.19
N PHE A 223 17.93 9.86 0.86
CA PHE A 223 17.95 8.55 0.17
C PHE A 223 17.27 8.54 -1.22
N ALA A 224 17.06 9.72 -1.83
CA ALA A 224 16.33 9.88 -3.09
C ALA A 224 14.93 9.26 -3.02
N ILE A 225 14.25 9.43 -1.88
CA ILE A 225 12.89 8.94 -1.67
C ILE A 225 11.96 9.60 -2.70
N GLN A 226 11.27 8.76 -3.46
CA GLN A 226 10.35 9.20 -4.51
C GLN A 226 8.97 9.47 -3.93
N ARG A 227 8.46 10.65 -4.22
CA ARG A 227 7.08 11.03 -3.94
C ARG A 227 6.22 10.75 -5.16
N THR A 228 4.95 10.51 -4.93
CA THR A 228 3.96 10.59 -6.00
C THR A 228 3.19 11.89 -5.79
N SER A 229 3.20 12.76 -6.79
CA SER A 229 2.41 13.98 -6.85
C SER A 229 0.95 13.70 -7.22
N ILE A 230 0.09 14.70 -7.11
CA ILE A 230 -1.27 14.60 -7.66
C ILE A 230 -1.25 14.53 -9.18
N ALA A 231 -0.38 15.28 -9.85
CA ALA A 231 -0.27 15.29 -11.31
C ALA A 231 0.10 13.90 -11.87
N GLU A 232 1.06 13.21 -11.26
CA GLU A 232 1.41 11.83 -11.64
C GLU A 232 0.25 10.85 -11.42
N ARG A 233 -0.57 11.05 -10.38
CA ARG A 233 -1.78 10.25 -10.17
C ARG A 233 -2.84 10.52 -11.21
N GLU A 234 -3.06 11.78 -11.58
CA GLU A 234 -4.00 12.18 -12.62
C GLU A 234 -3.61 11.54 -13.96
N GLU A 235 -2.33 11.62 -14.32
CA GLU A 235 -1.79 10.97 -15.52
C GLU A 235 -1.90 9.45 -15.45
N GLY A 236 -1.52 8.84 -14.33
CA GLY A 236 -1.65 7.40 -14.12
C GLY A 236 -3.11 6.93 -14.23
N TYR A 237 -4.08 7.70 -13.73
CA TYR A 237 -5.50 7.39 -13.85
C TYR A 237 -5.99 7.49 -15.30
N ARG A 238 -5.51 8.50 -16.04
CA ARG A 238 -5.80 8.65 -17.47
C ARG A 238 -5.29 7.45 -18.27
N LEU A 239 -4.04 7.04 -18.05
CA LEU A 239 -3.43 5.89 -18.72
C LEU A 239 -4.14 4.58 -18.37
N LYS A 240 -4.43 4.33 -17.08
CA LYS A 240 -5.14 3.13 -16.63
C LYS A 240 -6.57 3.06 -17.18
N ARG A 241 -7.28 4.19 -17.22
CA ARG A 241 -8.61 4.27 -17.83
C ARG A 241 -8.56 3.92 -19.32
N ALA A 242 -7.65 4.54 -20.07
CA ALA A 242 -7.45 4.25 -21.49
C ALA A 242 -7.02 2.80 -21.76
N TYR A 243 -6.37 2.14 -20.80
CA TYR A 243 -6.08 0.72 -20.87
C TYR A 243 -7.33 -0.14 -20.65
N VAL A 244 -8.10 0.11 -19.57
CA VAL A 244 -9.33 -0.64 -19.26
C VAL A 244 -10.38 -0.50 -20.37
N GLU A 245 -10.53 0.69 -20.95
CA GLU A 245 -11.46 0.95 -22.05
C GLU A 245 -11.21 0.08 -23.29
N ARG A 246 -10.00 -0.49 -23.46
CA ARG A 246 -9.70 -1.45 -24.55
C ARG A 246 -10.40 -2.80 -24.36
N PHE A 247 -10.79 -3.12 -23.13
CA PHE A 247 -11.41 -4.40 -22.75
C PHE A 247 -12.92 -4.28 -22.52
N VAL A 248 -13.43 -3.06 -22.35
CA VAL A 248 -14.86 -2.79 -22.19
C VAL A 248 -15.46 -2.57 -23.58
N ARG A 249 -16.16 -3.59 -24.09
CA ARG A 249 -16.97 -3.51 -25.32
C ARG A 249 -18.38 -3.03 -25.01
#